data_AF-A0A1G6K0Y4-F1
#
_entry.id   AF-A0A1G6K0Y4-F1
#
_cell.length_a   1.000
_cell.length_b   1.000
_cell.length_c   1.000
_cell.angle_alpha   90.00
_cell.angle_beta   90.00
_cell.angle_gamma   90.00
#
_symmetry.space_group_name_H-M   'P 1'
#
loop_
_entity.id
_entity.type
_entity.pdbx_description
1 polymer ?
#
loop_
_entity_poly.entity_id
_entity_poly.type
_entity_poly.pdbx_seq_one_letter_code
_entity_poly.pdbx_strand_id
1 'polypeptide(L)'
;MDARGKPPAEQATTPAREGPDDAPTREAVLAECIAADAQWAAKPGRNLVLLFDGTGNILGNQQDTNVVKLLRMLDKERDDPGREPTQLVYYDPGVGTANEFPADSVASIVKDRIRQLTGLALGSGVFPNIAEAYKFLVHTYRPGDRIYLFGFSRGAFTARAVAGMINMYGLIHTEGLPLIETLVRTYFAPQGRKNRSGTKSREAFARDVIDNFSLGRTPLVHFIGVWDTVEAIGSGLLGGIQITNSTAFARKRFANVRHAMSLYESRSKYSPRRYLDPHFNERERGARSFDQRWFRGVHSDVGGSYARAGLSNLTLRWMVDEAFAKGLRVDRSQLQPGDPLTPMHDQAYDCPYWVWTGLNARARLPHDFIDPTARPVDGAVPASAVPRTQPWRWIGVVLALITAVLFAITYSMGLQACDLDAAPGWVQGLPSGFQLSAHWHADWGVLCGGTDTVRRAIAWDWALLASYTLWLAYPVAWALRRMVARAVPPGWALGWLYRHAHWAMMALVASDFAENFATLHMHHPYWPTVLTLASGAKALCLLVLAWVMAAGTLAGRDGGRARPASPGAQVH
;
A
#
# COMPACT_ATOMS: atom_id res chain seq x y z
N MET A 1 48.37 35.48 51.80
CA MET A 1 47.33 36.34 51.21
C MET A 1 47.86 36.80 49.87
N ASP A 2 47.34 36.27 48.77
CA ASP A 2 47.49 36.92 47.46
C ASP A 2 46.10 37.34 46.98
N ALA A 3 46.06 38.58 46.56
CA ALA A 3 44.90 39.38 46.24
C ALA A 3 44.58 39.17 44.75
N ARG A 4 43.43 38.54 44.49
CA ARG A 4 42.59 38.75 43.30
C ARG A 4 41.33 37.89 43.46
N GLY A 5 40.33 38.46 44.12
CA GLY A 5 39.01 37.85 44.29
C GLY A 5 38.32 37.62 42.95
N LYS A 6 38.34 36.37 42.48
CA LYS A 6 37.40 35.84 41.48
C LYS A 6 36.48 34.87 42.21
N PRO A 7 35.14 35.02 42.14
CA PRO A 7 34.26 33.98 42.65
C PRO A 7 34.49 32.70 41.84
N PRO A 8 34.43 31.50 42.46
CA PRO A 8 34.57 30.25 41.74
C PRO A 8 33.45 30.17 40.70
N ALA A 9 33.82 29.86 39.46
CA ALA A 9 32.86 29.59 38.40
C ALA A 9 31.98 28.43 38.86
N GLU A 10 30.69 28.72 39.02
CA GLU A 10 29.66 27.74 39.27
C GLU A 10 29.60 26.84 38.03
N GLN A 11 30.34 25.73 38.08
CA GLN A 11 30.20 24.65 37.11
C GLN A 11 28.75 24.18 37.23
N ALA A 12 27.93 24.55 36.25
CA ALA A 12 26.64 23.92 36.03
C ALA A 12 26.90 22.42 35.87
N THR A 13 26.75 21.68 36.96
CA THR A 13 26.81 20.23 36.98
C THR A 13 25.59 19.74 36.22
N THR A 14 25.78 19.44 34.93
CA THR A 14 24.82 18.66 34.17
C THR A 14 24.58 17.38 34.95
N PRO A 15 23.35 17.09 35.43
CA PRO A 15 23.12 15.87 36.19
C PRO A 15 23.40 14.70 35.25
N ALA A 16 24.32 13.82 35.68
CA ALA A 16 24.62 12.57 34.99
C ALA A 16 23.32 11.77 34.86
N ARG A 17 22.87 11.55 33.62
CA ARG A 17 21.71 10.71 33.32
C ARG A 17 22.16 9.25 33.37
N GLU A 18 21.83 8.56 34.46
CA GLU A 18 22.11 7.13 34.63
C GLU A 18 20.83 6.31 34.41
N GLY A 19 20.79 5.48 33.36
CA GLY A 19 19.88 4.33 33.29
C GLY A 19 19.51 3.84 31.87
N PRO A 20 18.96 2.62 31.73
CA PRO A 20 18.43 2.10 30.45
C PRO A 20 17.12 2.80 29.99
N ASP A 21 16.63 3.78 30.75
CA ASP A 21 15.29 4.37 30.68
C ASP A 21 15.33 5.90 30.36
N ASP A 22 16.30 6.34 29.55
CA ASP A 22 16.55 7.75 29.18
C ASP A 22 15.56 8.37 28.15
N ALA A 23 14.45 7.69 27.84
CA ALA A 23 13.40 8.34 27.04
C ALA A 23 12.72 9.41 27.89
N PRO A 24 12.45 10.62 27.36
CA PRO A 24 11.80 11.66 28.15
C PRO A 24 10.47 11.13 28.69
N THR A 25 10.23 11.37 29.98
CA THR A 25 8.98 10.98 30.64
C THR A 25 7.80 11.72 30.02
N ARG A 26 6.58 11.23 30.25
CA ARG A 26 5.36 11.87 29.73
C ARG A 26 5.27 13.32 30.22
N GLU A 27 5.63 13.53 31.48
CA GLU A 27 5.64 14.82 32.18
C GLU A 27 6.71 15.75 31.61
N ALA A 28 7.91 15.23 31.32
CA ALA A 28 8.97 16.02 30.69
C ALA A 28 8.57 16.48 29.29
N VAL A 29 7.99 15.58 28.47
CA VAL A 29 7.48 15.95 27.14
C VAL A 29 6.37 16.99 27.24
N LEU A 30 5.45 16.85 28.21
CA LEU A 30 4.40 17.84 28.42
C LEU A 30 4.97 19.22 28.78
N ALA A 31 5.97 19.27 29.67
CA ALA A 31 6.64 20.51 30.05
C ALA A 31 7.34 21.17 28.84
N GLU A 32 8.00 20.39 27.99
CA GLU A 32 8.59 20.87 26.73
C GLU A 32 7.53 21.48 25.80
N CYS A 33 6.37 20.82 25.65
CA CYS A 33 5.26 21.34 24.84
C CYS A 33 4.72 22.67 25.39
N ILE A 34 4.51 22.77 26.71
CA ILE A 34 4.04 24.01 27.36
C ILE A 34 5.04 25.16 27.13
N ALA A 35 6.34 24.88 27.30
CA ALA A 35 7.38 25.87 27.07
C ALA A 35 7.43 26.33 25.60
N ALA A 36 7.28 25.39 24.65
CA ALA A 36 7.23 25.71 23.23
C ALA A 36 6.01 26.56 22.87
N ASP A 37 4.82 26.24 23.39
CA ASP A 37 3.60 27.02 23.18
C ASP A 37 3.76 28.45 23.73
N ALA A 38 4.32 28.61 24.93
CA ALA A 38 4.62 29.92 25.50
C ALA A 38 5.63 30.71 24.65
N GLN A 39 6.67 30.05 24.15
CA GLN A 39 7.65 30.66 23.26
C GLN A 39 7.00 31.14 21.96
N TRP A 40 6.17 30.31 21.32
CA TRP A 40 5.50 30.65 20.07
C TRP A 40 4.45 31.76 20.23
N ALA A 41 3.79 31.81 21.39
CA ALA A 41 2.87 32.89 21.73
C ALA A 41 3.62 34.23 21.89
N ALA A 42 4.81 34.22 22.48
CA ALA A 42 5.62 35.43 22.67
C ALA A 42 6.30 35.90 21.37
N LYS A 43 6.88 34.98 20.60
CA LYS A 43 7.54 35.27 19.32
C LYS A 43 7.37 34.08 18.37
N PRO A 44 6.45 34.15 17.39
CA PRO A 44 6.23 33.05 16.48
C PRO A 44 7.47 32.85 15.59
N GLY A 45 8.04 31.63 15.64
CA GLY A 45 9.04 31.19 14.68
C GLY A 45 8.42 30.81 13.34
N ARG A 46 9.27 30.42 12.38
CA ARG A 46 8.82 30.06 11.04
C ARG A 46 8.12 28.70 11.05
N ASN A 47 7.21 28.47 10.12
CA ASN A 47 6.63 27.16 9.86
C ASN A 47 7.50 26.41 8.84
N LEU A 48 8.02 25.24 9.20
CA LEU A 48 8.65 24.32 8.26
C LEU A 48 7.65 23.22 7.91
N VAL A 49 7.06 23.29 6.72
CA VAL A 49 6.00 22.38 6.27
C VAL A 49 6.59 21.36 5.30
N LEU A 50 6.72 20.12 5.74
CA LEU A 50 7.19 19.01 4.91
C LEU A 50 5.99 18.15 4.50
N LEU A 51 5.84 17.95 3.20
CA LEU A 51 4.74 17.24 2.57
C LEU A 51 5.28 16.00 1.86
N PHE A 52 4.78 14.82 2.22
CA PHE A 52 5.24 13.55 1.67
C PHE A 52 4.10 12.84 0.93
N ASP A 53 4.21 12.73 -0.38
CA ASP A 53 3.18 12.08 -1.17
C ASP A 53 3.33 10.54 -1.23
N GLY A 54 2.26 9.85 -1.61
CA GLY A 54 2.30 8.43 -1.96
C GLY A 54 2.95 8.22 -3.33
N THR A 55 3.65 7.09 -3.50
CA THR A 55 4.22 6.63 -4.78
C THR A 55 3.23 6.63 -5.94
N GLY A 56 3.67 7.17 -7.09
CA GLY A 56 2.98 7.09 -8.38
C GLY A 56 1.84 8.09 -8.56
N ASN A 57 1.81 9.15 -7.74
CA ASN A 57 0.64 10.02 -7.62
C ASN A 57 0.76 11.39 -8.29
N ILE A 58 1.92 11.73 -8.87
CA ILE A 58 2.18 13.16 -9.13
C ILE A 58 1.70 13.58 -10.49
N LEU A 59 1.70 12.71 -11.48
CA LEU A 59 0.99 12.99 -12.75
C LEU A 59 0.36 11.73 -13.38
N GLY A 60 0.20 10.65 -12.60
CA GLY A 60 -0.17 9.31 -13.10
C GLY A 60 -1.54 8.75 -12.68
N ASN A 61 -2.30 9.45 -11.83
CA ASN A 61 -3.66 9.04 -11.42
C ASN A 61 -4.70 10.06 -11.91
N GLN A 62 -5.98 9.67 -11.95
CA GLN A 62 -7.05 10.49 -12.54
C GLN A 62 -7.16 11.92 -11.94
N GLN A 63 -6.67 12.13 -10.70
CA GLN A 63 -6.66 13.41 -9.97
C GLN A 63 -5.53 13.45 -8.89
N ASP A 64 -5.35 14.63 -8.29
CA ASP A 64 -4.38 14.90 -7.22
C ASP A 64 -4.70 14.24 -5.86
N THR A 65 -3.66 14.01 -5.06
CA THR A 65 -3.78 13.59 -3.65
C THR A 65 -4.11 14.76 -2.73
N ASN A 66 -4.55 14.46 -1.51
CA ASN A 66 -4.77 15.48 -0.49
C ASN A 66 -3.46 16.18 -0.09
N VAL A 67 -2.30 15.55 -0.28
CA VAL A 67 -0.98 16.18 -0.06
C VAL A 67 -0.73 17.27 -1.09
N VAL A 68 -0.96 17.00 -2.39
CA VAL A 68 -0.82 17.99 -3.46
C VAL A 68 -1.88 19.09 -3.36
N LYS A 69 -3.13 18.73 -3.04
CA LYS A 69 -4.18 19.72 -2.78
C LYS A 69 -3.76 20.66 -1.65
N LEU A 70 -3.24 20.14 -0.54
CA LEU A 70 -2.70 20.95 0.56
C LEU A 70 -1.53 21.83 0.09
N LEU A 71 -0.57 21.29 -0.65
CA LEU A 71 0.57 22.05 -1.21
C LEU A 71 0.14 23.30 -2.00
N ARG A 72 -0.96 23.21 -2.74
CA ARG A 72 -1.51 24.34 -3.53
C ARG A 72 -2.15 25.41 -2.65
N MET A 73 -2.72 25.00 -1.52
CA MET A 73 -3.37 25.89 -0.56
C MET A 73 -2.38 26.60 0.37
N LEU A 74 -1.15 26.09 0.54
CA LEU A 74 -0.17 26.69 1.44
C LEU A 74 0.27 28.08 0.96
N ASP A 75 0.26 29.03 1.88
CA ASP A 75 0.89 30.34 1.69
C ASP A 75 2.42 30.18 1.72
N LYS A 76 3.08 30.53 0.61
CA LYS A 76 4.53 30.34 0.42
C LYS A 76 5.31 31.65 0.50
N GLU A 77 4.64 32.80 0.59
CA GLU A 77 5.24 34.14 0.67
C GLU A 77 6.42 34.37 -0.31
N ARG A 78 6.37 33.79 -1.53
CA ARG A 78 7.51 33.78 -2.47
C ARG A 78 7.79 35.14 -3.13
N ASP A 79 6.80 36.02 -3.16
CA ASP A 79 6.80 37.22 -3.99
C ASP A 79 7.03 38.53 -3.21
N ASP A 80 7.51 38.47 -1.95
CA ASP A 80 7.82 39.65 -1.12
C ASP A 80 9.35 39.87 -1.06
N PRO A 81 9.94 40.72 -1.93
CA PRO A 81 11.38 40.88 -2.04
C PRO A 81 11.97 41.49 -0.77
N GLY A 82 12.95 40.81 -0.16
CA GLY A 82 13.69 41.31 1.01
C GLY A 82 13.15 40.86 2.37
N ARG A 83 12.03 40.13 2.42
CA ARG A 83 11.50 39.53 3.65
C ARG A 83 11.81 38.03 3.71
N GLU A 84 12.36 37.56 4.83
CA GLU A 84 12.46 36.12 5.04
C GLU A 84 11.06 35.49 5.17
N PRO A 85 10.78 34.37 4.46
CA PRO A 85 9.48 33.72 4.52
C PRO A 85 9.24 33.16 5.92
N THR A 86 8.04 33.43 6.43
CA THR A 86 7.58 32.88 7.72
C THR A 86 7.09 31.44 7.59
N GLN A 87 6.90 30.94 6.37
CA GLN A 87 6.54 29.55 6.08
C GLN A 87 7.36 28.99 4.92
N LEU A 88 8.15 27.96 5.19
CA LEU A 88 8.96 27.23 4.21
C LEU A 88 8.31 25.89 3.91
N VAL A 89 8.23 25.54 2.63
CA VAL A 89 7.55 24.34 2.16
C VAL A 89 8.56 23.41 1.46
N TYR A 90 8.59 22.16 1.91
CA TYR A 90 9.32 21.06 1.29
C TYR A 90 8.30 20.02 0.80
N TYR A 91 8.46 19.56 -0.44
CA TYR A 91 7.59 18.55 -1.03
C TYR A 91 8.42 17.37 -1.53
N ASP A 92 8.11 16.18 -1.01
CA ASP A 92 8.64 14.92 -1.48
C ASP A 92 7.61 14.23 -2.38
N PRO A 93 8.00 13.89 -3.62
CA PRO A 93 7.10 13.32 -4.59
C PRO A 93 6.70 11.85 -4.32
N GLY A 94 7.22 11.24 -3.26
CA GLY A 94 7.08 9.81 -3.01
C GLY A 94 8.01 8.96 -3.90
N VAL A 95 8.10 7.68 -3.54
CA VAL A 95 9.00 6.73 -4.22
C VAL A 95 8.49 6.40 -5.62
N GLY A 96 9.36 6.43 -6.63
CA GLY A 96 9.04 5.96 -7.99
C GLY A 96 8.54 7.03 -8.97
N THR A 97 8.50 8.30 -8.56
CA THR A 97 8.07 9.43 -9.42
C THR A 97 9.19 9.96 -10.34
N ALA A 98 10.45 9.56 -10.13
CA ALA A 98 11.60 10.09 -10.85
C ALA A 98 11.62 9.80 -12.39
N ASN A 99 10.66 9.06 -12.93
CA ASN A 99 10.64 8.60 -14.33
C ASN A 99 9.32 8.96 -15.07
N GLU A 100 8.70 10.10 -14.78
CA GLU A 100 7.44 10.52 -15.45
C GLU A 100 7.64 11.18 -16.83
N PHE A 101 8.89 11.43 -17.26
CA PHE A 101 9.19 11.80 -18.65
C PHE A 101 9.51 10.55 -19.48
N PRO A 102 9.06 10.48 -20.76
CA PRO A 102 9.26 9.29 -21.57
C PRO A 102 10.75 8.98 -21.70
N ALA A 103 11.10 7.72 -21.48
CA ALA A 103 12.46 7.24 -21.58
C ALA A 103 12.98 7.49 -23.01
N ASP A 104 14.20 8.00 -23.09
CA ASP A 104 14.96 8.28 -24.30
C ASP A 104 15.26 7.03 -25.16
N SER A 105 15.06 5.82 -24.63
CA SER A 105 15.31 4.57 -25.34
C SER A 105 14.43 3.42 -24.84
N VAL A 106 14.24 2.39 -25.69
CA VAL A 106 13.53 1.15 -25.32
C VAL A 106 14.22 0.42 -24.16
N ALA A 107 15.56 0.55 -24.05
CA ALA A 107 16.33 -0.01 -22.95
C ALA A 107 16.07 0.69 -21.61
N SER A 108 15.88 2.03 -21.61
CA SER A 108 15.51 2.77 -20.41
C SER A 108 14.08 2.46 -19.97
N ILE A 109 13.13 2.24 -20.89
CA ILE A 109 11.76 1.76 -20.55
C ILE A 109 11.78 0.44 -19.76
N VAL A 110 12.56 -0.55 -20.23
CA VAL A 110 12.64 -1.87 -19.58
C VAL A 110 13.36 -1.75 -18.23
N LYS A 111 14.44 -0.96 -18.16
CA LYS A 111 15.19 -0.72 -16.92
C LYS A 111 14.34 0.01 -15.87
N ASP A 112 13.52 0.97 -16.30
CA ASP A 112 12.63 1.74 -15.42
C ASP A 112 11.47 0.90 -14.94
N ARG A 113 10.89 0.04 -15.79
CA ARG A 113 9.91 -0.99 -15.39
C ARG A 113 10.49 -1.95 -14.35
N ILE A 114 11.71 -2.44 -14.58
CA ILE A 114 12.40 -3.35 -13.64
C ILE A 114 12.71 -2.63 -12.31
N ARG A 115 13.19 -1.38 -12.36
CA ARG A 115 13.45 -0.54 -11.17
C ARG A 115 12.17 -0.20 -10.40
N GLN A 116 11.07 0.06 -11.10
CA GLN A 116 9.78 0.33 -10.49
C GLN A 116 9.24 -0.93 -9.80
N LEU A 117 9.30 -2.10 -10.45
CA LEU A 117 8.89 -3.38 -9.87
C LEU A 117 9.77 -3.79 -8.67
N THR A 118 11.09 -3.63 -8.78
CA THR A 118 12.03 -3.94 -7.69
C THR A 118 11.95 -2.93 -6.54
N GLY A 119 11.77 -1.64 -6.82
CA GLY A 119 11.56 -0.58 -5.82
C GLY A 119 10.23 -0.73 -5.06
N LEU A 120 9.18 -1.19 -5.74
CA LEU A 120 7.89 -1.55 -5.11
C LEU A 120 8.00 -2.78 -4.19
N ALA A 121 8.93 -3.70 -4.46
CA ALA A 121 9.11 -4.95 -3.71
C ALA A 121 10.15 -4.88 -2.57
N LEU A 122 11.11 -3.95 -2.62
CA LEU A 122 12.24 -3.90 -1.67
C LEU A 122 12.28 -2.66 -0.77
N GLY A 123 11.37 -1.69 -0.95
CA GLY A 123 11.30 -0.48 -0.11
C GLY A 123 12.54 0.43 -0.19
N SER A 124 13.45 0.18 -1.14
CA SER A 124 14.76 0.84 -1.30
C SER A 124 14.66 2.34 -1.58
N GLY A 125 13.55 2.82 -2.14
CA GLY A 125 13.35 4.25 -2.39
C GLY A 125 12.87 5.06 -1.19
N VAL A 126 12.36 4.44 -0.12
CA VAL A 126 11.83 5.18 1.03
C VAL A 126 12.96 5.75 1.89
N PHE A 127 14.08 5.04 2.03
CA PHE A 127 15.22 5.49 2.84
C PHE A 127 15.86 6.78 2.32
N PRO A 128 16.14 6.94 1.00
CA PRO A 128 16.57 8.21 0.45
C PRO A 128 15.62 9.37 0.74
N ASN A 129 14.30 9.21 0.58
CA ASN A 129 13.32 10.27 0.83
C ASN A 129 13.34 10.70 2.31
N ILE A 130 13.43 9.73 3.24
CA ILE A 130 13.59 10.03 4.68
C ILE A 130 14.90 10.79 4.94
N ALA A 131 16.01 10.35 4.33
CA ALA A 131 17.32 10.97 4.49
C ALA A 131 17.32 12.42 4.00
N GLU A 132 16.78 12.69 2.81
CA GLU A 132 16.73 14.03 2.23
C GLU A 132 15.83 14.98 3.03
N ALA A 133 14.69 14.51 3.53
CA ALA A 133 13.84 15.32 4.37
C ALA A 133 14.46 15.62 5.75
N TYR A 134 15.13 14.65 6.36
CA TYR A 134 15.88 14.87 7.60
C TYR A 134 17.05 15.84 7.37
N LYS A 135 17.77 15.69 6.25
CA LYS A 135 18.83 16.61 5.81
C LYS A 135 18.30 18.03 5.59
N PHE A 136 17.14 18.20 4.97
CA PHE A 136 16.49 19.51 4.82
C PHE A 136 16.28 20.18 6.19
N LEU A 137 15.78 19.44 7.18
CA LEU A 137 15.59 19.95 8.54
C LEU A 137 16.91 20.31 9.22
N VAL A 138 17.94 19.49 9.08
CA VAL A 138 19.29 19.77 9.64
C VAL A 138 19.80 21.14 9.19
N HIS A 139 19.68 21.46 7.90
CA HIS A 139 20.13 22.72 7.31
C HIS A 139 19.21 23.90 7.62
N THR A 140 17.91 23.66 7.67
CA THR A 140 16.92 24.75 7.62
C THR A 140 16.43 25.16 9.00
N TYR A 141 16.32 24.21 9.94
CA TYR A 141 15.71 24.44 11.24
C TYR A 141 16.49 25.43 12.10
N ARG A 142 15.81 26.47 12.58
CA ARG A 142 16.30 27.41 13.57
C ARG A 142 15.51 27.24 14.88
N PRO A 143 16.13 27.51 16.04
CA PRO A 143 15.42 27.47 17.32
C PRO A 143 14.15 28.33 17.29
N GLY A 144 13.03 27.73 17.70
CA GLY A 144 11.71 28.37 17.68
C GLY A 144 10.87 28.09 16.42
N ASP A 145 11.43 27.49 15.37
CA ASP A 145 10.63 27.06 14.21
C ASP A 145 9.62 25.95 14.59
N ARG A 146 8.48 25.93 13.91
CA ARG A 146 7.43 24.91 14.04
C ARG A 146 7.52 23.91 12.90
N ILE A 147 7.75 22.64 13.21
CA ILE A 147 7.84 21.56 12.21
C ILE A 147 6.46 20.93 11.99
N TYR A 148 5.95 21.03 10.77
CA TYR A 148 4.73 20.37 10.31
C TYR A 148 5.10 19.26 9.34
N LEU A 149 4.62 18.05 9.60
CA LEU A 149 4.86 16.88 8.76
C LEU A 149 3.51 16.35 8.28
N PHE A 150 3.29 16.34 6.96
CA PHE A 150 2.09 15.76 6.37
C PHE A 150 2.44 14.62 5.43
N GLY A 151 1.60 13.59 5.37
CA GLY A 151 1.76 12.61 4.32
C GLY A 151 0.59 11.68 4.13
N PHE A 152 0.54 11.04 2.98
CA PHE A 152 -0.46 10.03 2.62
C PHE A 152 0.20 8.68 2.35
N SER A 153 -0.37 7.59 2.86
CA SER A 153 0.05 6.22 2.53
C SER A 153 1.52 5.94 2.88
N ARG A 154 2.37 5.67 1.88
CA ARG A 154 3.83 5.59 2.00
C ARG A 154 4.45 6.91 2.41
N GLY A 155 3.93 8.04 1.93
CA GLY A 155 4.35 9.36 2.39
C GLY A 155 4.02 9.60 3.86
N ALA A 156 2.87 9.09 4.35
CA ALA A 156 2.54 9.13 5.78
C ALA A 156 3.55 8.32 6.62
N PHE A 157 4.01 7.18 6.12
CA PHE A 157 5.08 6.41 6.74
C PHE A 157 6.40 7.21 6.77
N THR A 158 6.78 7.85 5.66
CA THR A 158 7.96 8.73 5.58
C THR A 158 7.87 9.87 6.60
N ALA A 159 6.75 10.59 6.65
CA ALA A 159 6.49 11.67 7.60
C ALA A 159 6.70 11.20 9.06
N ARG A 160 6.16 10.03 9.40
CA ARG A 160 6.28 9.45 10.75
C ARG A 160 7.67 8.91 11.05
N ALA A 161 8.38 8.42 10.04
CA ALA A 161 9.77 7.99 10.18
C ALA A 161 10.68 9.20 10.45
N VAL A 162 10.52 10.30 9.70
CA VAL A 162 11.21 11.57 9.93
C VAL A 162 10.91 12.10 11.33
N ALA A 163 9.63 12.15 11.73
CA ALA A 163 9.24 12.53 13.09
C ALA A 163 9.91 11.65 14.16
N GLY A 164 9.96 10.33 13.91
CA GLY A 164 10.59 9.38 14.80
C GLY A 164 12.10 9.53 14.87
N MET A 165 12.78 9.89 13.78
CA MET A 165 14.21 10.19 13.75
C MET A 165 14.52 11.46 14.53
N ILE A 166 13.72 12.53 14.38
CA ILE A 166 13.85 13.75 15.20
C ILE A 166 13.70 13.39 16.69
N ASN A 167 12.71 12.58 17.04
CA ASN A 167 12.51 12.15 18.42
C ASN A 167 13.67 11.29 18.97
N MET A 168 14.29 10.47 18.13
CA MET A 168 15.30 9.49 18.51
C MET A 168 16.72 10.08 18.54
N TYR A 169 17.04 10.95 17.59
CA TYR A 169 18.39 11.48 17.37
C TYR A 169 18.49 13.00 17.58
N GLY A 170 17.37 13.72 17.67
CA GLY A 170 17.38 15.17 17.51
C GLY A 170 17.63 15.57 16.06
N LEU A 171 18.18 16.76 15.85
CA LEU A 171 18.75 17.20 14.58
C LEU A 171 20.26 17.32 14.75
N ILE A 172 21.01 16.52 14.00
CA ILE A 172 22.46 16.63 13.95
C ILE A 172 22.90 17.99 13.40
N HIS A 173 24.14 18.38 13.70
CA HIS A 173 24.80 19.49 13.02
C HIS A 173 25.34 19.07 11.64
N THR A 174 25.70 20.06 10.83
CA THR A 174 26.09 19.90 9.42
C THR A 174 27.32 19.00 9.22
N GLU A 175 28.18 18.90 10.22
CA GLU A 175 29.37 18.04 10.23
C GLU A 175 28.98 16.56 10.27
N GLY A 176 27.82 16.24 10.83
CA GLY A 176 27.28 14.89 10.94
C GLY A 176 26.54 14.38 9.69
N LEU A 177 26.40 15.19 8.63
CA LEU A 177 25.63 14.82 7.44
C LEU A 177 26.00 13.45 6.82
N PRO A 178 27.28 13.05 6.74
CA PRO A 178 27.65 11.72 6.25
C PRO A 178 27.05 10.56 7.07
N LEU A 179 26.65 10.80 8.32
CA LEU A 179 26.06 9.79 9.22
C LEU A 179 24.60 9.47 8.88
N ILE A 180 23.89 10.33 8.12
CA ILE A 180 22.43 10.24 7.93
C ILE A 180 22.00 8.86 7.43
N GLU A 181 22.72 8.25 6.48
CA GLU A 181 22.36 6.93 5.98
C GLU A 181 22.39 5.86 7.09
N THR A 182 23.37 5.97 8.00
CA THR A 182 23.49 5.08 9.15
C THR A 182 22.38 5.34 10.17
N LEU A 183 21.99 6.60 10.37
CA LEU A 183 20.85 6.97 11.22
C LEU A 183 19.55 6.35 10.70
N VAL A 184 19.28 6.46 9.38
CA VAL A 184 18.08 5.87 8.76
C VAL A 184 18.08 4.36 8.93
N ARG A 185 19.19 3.67 8.58
CA ARG A 185 19.29 2.21 8.72
C ARG A 185 19.10 1.76 10.17
N THR A 186 19.69 2.47 11.12
CA THR A 186 19.60 2.15 12.56
C THR A 186 18.21 2.47 13.12
N TYR A 187 17.52 3.48 12.60
CA TYR A 187 16.14 3.79 12.97
C TYR A 187 15.20 2.63 12.68
N PHE A 188 15.39 1.92 11.57
CA PHE A 188 14.58 0.75 11.18
C PHE A 188 15.09 -0.58 11.75
N ALA A 189 16.21 -0.58 12.48
CA ALA A 189 16.66 -1.78 13.18
C ALA A 189 15.68 -2.14 14.33
N PRO A 190 15.49 -3.45 14.64
CA PRO A 190 14.68 -3.85 15.79
C PRO A 190 15.15 -3.23 17.11
N GLN A 191 14.23 -2.98 18.04
CA GLN A 191 14.58 -2.51 19.39
C GLN A 191 15.47 -3.52 20.11
N GLY A 192 16.44 -3.02 20.88
CA GLY A 192 17.42 -3.85 21.58
C GLY A 192 18.42 -4.58 20.66
N ARG A 193 18.31 -4.45 19.33
CA ARG A 193 19.29 -5.00 18.39
C ARG A 193 20.65 -4.34 18.64
N LYS A 194 21.68 -5.16 18.76
CA LYS A 194 23.07 -4.70 18.85
C LYS A 194 23.71 -4.57 17.47
N ASN A 195 24.73 -3.73 17.37
CA ASN A 195 25.60 -3.64 16.20
C ASN A 195 26.32 -4.98 15.92
N ARG A 196 27.02 -5.08 14.77
CA ARG A 196 27.66 -6.34 14.34
C ARG A 196 28.68 -6.89 15.35
N SER A 197 29.36 -6.02 16.09
CA SER A 197 30.29 -6.41 17.16
C SER A 197 29.60 -6.80 18.47
N GLY A 198 28.27 -6.61 18.59
CA GLY A 198 27.52 -6.91 19.81
C GLY A 198 27.79 -5.94 20.97
N THR A 199 28.51 -4.84 20.73
CA THR A 199 29.00 -3.93 21.77
C THR A 199 28.03 -2.80 22.08
N LYS A 200 27.18 -2.41 21.13
CA LYS A 200 26.33 -1.23 21.27
C LYS A 200 24.91 -1.50 20.78
N SER A 201 23.92 -1.21 21.63
CA SER A 201 22.51 -1.28 21.24
C SER A 201 22.11 -0.10 20.38
N ARG A 202 21.01 -0.26 19.64
CA ARG A 202 20.35 0.81 18.88
C ARG A 202 20.09 2.07 19.73
N GLU A 203 19.65 1.89 20.97
CA GLU A 203 19.31 2.97 21.90
C GLU A 203 20.56 3.67 22.44
N ALA A 204 21.62 2.91 22.73
CA ALA A 204 22.92 3.48 23.12
C ALA A 204 23.54 4.30 21.97
N PHE A 205 23.46 3.81 20.73
CA PHE A 205 23.89 4.58 19.56
C PHE A 205 23.08 5.88 19.39
N ALA A 206 21.77 5.85 19.63
CA ALA A 206 20.95 7.05 19.55
C ALA A 206 21.36 8.12 20.57
N ARG A 207 21.76 7.71 21.78
CA ARG A 207 22.33 8.62 22.79
C ARG A 207 23.63 9.24 22.32
N ASP A 208 24.56 8.43 21.81
CA ASP A 208 25.81 8.97 21.27
C ASP A 208 25.58 10.01 20.16
N VAL A 209 24.54 9.81 19.33
CA VAL A 209 24.15 10.77 18.31
C VAL A 209 23.66 12.07 18.94
N ILE A 210 22.81 12.00 19.97
CA ILE A 210 22.34 13.18 20.69
C ILE A 210 23.51 13.93 21.34
N ASP A 211 24.42 13.22 21.99
CA ASP A 211 25.49 13.81 22.81
C ASP A 211 26.62 14.37 21.96
N ASN A 212 26.96 13.73 20.83
CA ASN A 212 28.15 14.08 20.04
C ASN A 212 27.83 14.78 18.72
N PHE A 213 26.66 14.55 18.13
CA PHE A 213 26.33 15.05 16.78
C PHE A 213 25.18 16.04 16.77
N SER A 214 24.19 15.85 17.64
CA SER A 214 23.07 16.80 17.79
C SER A 214 23.33 17.82 18.89
N LEU A 215 24.27 17.57 19.82
CA LEU A 215 24.61 18.46 20.93
C LEU A 215 23.37 18.95 21.70
N GLY A 216 22.43 18.04 21.95
CA GLY A 216 21.15 18.34 22.61
C GLY A 216 20.09 19.05 21.75
N ARG A 217 20.37 19.39 20.47
CA ARG A 217 19.41 19.98 19.51
C ARG A 217 18.28 19.00 19.20
N THR A 218 17.24 19.03 20.03
CA THR A 218 16.13 18.05 20.00
C THR A 218 14.78 18.76 19.86
N PRO A 219 14.45 19.28 18.67
CA PRO A 219 13.26 20.09 18.48
C PRO A 219 11.97 19.28 18.60
N LEU A 220 10.92 19.94 19.08
CA LEU A 220 9.56 19.41 19.12
C LEU A 220 8.98 19.33 17.70
N VAL A 221 8.30 18.23 17.39
CA VAL A 221 7.47 18.17 16.18
C VAL A 221 6.11 18.80 16.49
N HIS A 222 5.83 19.95 15.88
CA HIS A 222 4.64 20.74 16.18
C HIS A 222 3.35 20.05 15.71
N PHE A 223 3.33 19.54 14.48
CA PHE A 223 2.14 18.91 13.91
C PHE A 223 2.48 17.72 13.01
N ILE A 224 1.80 16.60 13.19
CA ILE A 224 1.86 15.43 12.32
C ILE A 224 0.45 15.17 11.78
N GLY A 225 0.23 15.44 10.49
CA GLY A 225 -1.03 15.24 9.81
C GLY A 225 -0.94 14.14 8.76
N VAL A 226 -1.47 12.96 9.06
CA VAL A 226 -1.34 11.81 8.17
C VAL A 226 -2.67 11.28 7.68
N TRP A 227 -2.72 10.95 6.38
CA TRP A 227 -3.80 10.18 5.77
C TRP A 227 -3.36 8.73 5.61
N ASP A 228 -4.09 7.85 6.28
CA ASP A 228 -4.09 6.40 6.14
C ASP A 228 -2.69 5.75 6.11
N THR A 229 -1.93 5.91 7.20
CA THR A 229 -0.59 5.35 7.31
C THR A 229 -0.64 3.82 7.24
N VAL A 230 0.10 3.20 6.32
CA VAL A 230 0.24 1.74 6.26
C VAL A 230 1.34 1.23 7.19
N GLU A 231 1.12 0.06 7.79
CA GLU A 231 2.03 -0.57 8.77
C GLU A 231 3.38 -0.98 8.18
N ALA A 232 3.38 -1.49 6.95
CA ALA A 232 4.56 -1.95 6.25
C ALA A 232 4.58 -1.44 4.80
N ILE A 233 5.77 -1.12 4.30
CA ILE A 233 6.02 -0.82 2.89
C ILE A 233 6.81 -1.96 2.26
N GLY A 234 6.51 -2.29 0.99
CA GLY A 234 7.27 -3.28 0.24
C GLY A 234 6.97 -4.72 0.62
N SER A 235 5.75 -5.01 1.06
CA SER A 235 5.34 -6.33 1.58
C SER A 235 5.20 -7.40 0.49
N GLY A 236 6.30 -7.77 -0.17
CA GLY A 236 6.41 -8.94 -1.04
C GLY A 236 6.69 -10.24 -0.27
N LEU A 237 7.05 -11.32 -0.97
CA LEU A 237 7.39 -12.63 -0.37
C LEU A 237 8.57 -12.57 0.62
N LEU A 238 9.43 -11.55 0.54
CA LEU A 238 10.64 -11.39 1.36
C LEU A 238 10.44 -10.52 2.62
N GLY A 239 9.19 -10.13 2.93
CA GLY A 239 8.88 -9.24 4.06
C GLY A 239 8.87 -7.75 3.68
N GLY A 240 8.27 -6.91 4.51
CA GLY A 240 8.16 -5.46 4.30
C GLY A 240 8.90 -4.66 5.37
N ILE A 241 9.26 -3.41 5.06
CA ILE A 241 9.88 -2.48 6.00
C ILE A 241 8.80 -1.90 6.91
N GLN A 242 8.99 -2.02 8.21
CA GLN A 242 8.12 -1.45 9.24
C GLN A 242 8.91 -0.47 10.09
N ILE A 243 8.28 0.62 10.54
CA ILE A 243 8.86 1.44 11.61
C ILE A 243 9.01 0.54 12.85
N THR A 244 10.19 0.48 13.45
CA THR A 244 10.44 -0.37 14.64
C THR A 244 10.27 0.40 15.95
N ASN A 245 10.18 1.72 15.88
CA ASN A 245 9.96 2.55 17.06
C ASN A 245 8.51 2.36 17.59
N SER A 246 8.36 2.48 18.91
CA SER A 246 7.11 2.27 19.64
C SER A 246 5.95 3.09 19.05
N THR A 247 4.76 2.49 19.03
CA THR A 247 3.50 3.16 18.66
C THR A 247 2.96 4.05 19.79
N ALA A 248 3.52 3.96 21.01
CA ALA A 248 3.10 4.76 22.16
C ALA A 248 3.36 6.26 21.93
N PHE A 249 2.33 7.09 22.03
CA PHE A 249 2.45 8.55 21.84
C PHE A 249 3.02 9.27 23.08
N ALA A 250 2.82 8.71 24.28
CA ALA A 250 3.17 9.29 25.57
C ALA A 250 4.57 9.91 25.62
N ARG A 251 5.60 9.15 25.20
CA ARG A 251 7.03 9.53 25.26
C ARG A 251 7.57 10.14 23.95
N LYS A 252 6.69 10.58 23.04
CA LYS A 252 7.11 11.21 21.78
C LYS A 252 7.00 12.73 21.89
N ARG A 253 8.07 13.44 21.53
CA ARG A 253 8.18 14.90 21.48
C ARG A 253 7.38 15.51 20.33
N PHE A 254 6.09 15.20 20.33
CA PHE A 254 5.08 15.57 19.35
C PHE A 254 3.99 16.35 20.07
N ALA A 255 3.71 17.57 19.61
CA ALA A 255 2.65 18.41 20.18
C ALA A 255 1.28 17.99 19.66
N ASN A 256 1.10 17.97 18.33
CA ASN A 256 -0.21 17.73 17.71
C ASN A 256 -0.14 16.59 16.69
N VAL A 257 -1.04 15.61 16.80
CA VAL A 257 -1.15 14.48 15.87
C VAL A 257 -2.58 14.35 15.37
N ARG A 258 -2.73 14.26 14.04
CA ARG A 258 -3.98 13.96 13.34
C ARG A 258 -3.77 12.79 12.41
N HIS A 259 -4.63 11.78 12.53
CA HIS A 259 -4.60 10.62 11.63
C HIS A 259 -6.00 10.32 11.09
N ALA A 260 -6.19 10.55 9.79
CA ALA A 260 -7.39 10.13 9.07
C ALA A 260 -7.20 8.69 8.59
N MET A 261 -8.01 7.75 9.06
CA MET A 261 -7.92 6.32 8.69
C MET A 261 -9.11 5.91 7.84
N SER A 262 -8.88 5.07 6.83
CA SER A 262 -9.95 4.52 6.00
C SER A 262 -10.66 3.35 6.70
N LEU A 263 -11.98 3.43 6.79
CA LEU A 263 -12.81 2.45 7.49
C LEU A 263 -13.01 1.15 6.69
N TYR A 264 -13.12 1.25 5.36
CA TYR A 264 -13.51 0.12 4.50
C TYR A 264 -12.37 -0.44 3.65
N GLU A 265 -11.15 0.04 3.85
CA GLU A 265 -9.98 -0.58 3.23
C GLU A 265 -9.83 -2.01 3.76
N SER A 266 -9.78 -2.97 2.84
CA SER A 266 -9.83 -4.40 3.15
C SER A 266 -8.59 -5.15 2.70
N ARG A 267 -7.63 -4.52 2.03
CA ARG A 267 -6.39 -5.19 1.61
C ARG A 267 -5.50 -5.40 2.82
N SER A 268 -5.12 -6.66 3.08
CA SER A 268 -4.33 -7.04 4.26
C SER A 268 -2.99 -6.31 4.35
N LYS A 269 -2.40 -5.96 3.20
CA LYS A 269 -1.13 -5.23 3.12
C LYS A 269 -1.26 -3.73 3.45
N TYR A 270 -2.48 -3.23 3.57
CA TYR A 270 -2.81 -1.84 3.92
C TYR A 270 -3.35 -1.75 5.35
N SER A 271 -2.91 -2.63 6.26
CA SER A 271 -3.18 -2.48 7.69
C SER A 271 -2.72 -1.11 8.20
N PRO A 272 -3.55 -0.39 8.98
CA PRO A 272 -3.20 0.94 9.43
C PRO A 272 -2.19 0.89 10.58
N ARG A 273 -1.14 1.69 10.52
CA ARG A 273 -0.23 1.88 11.66
C ARG A 273 -0.83 2.89 12.63
N ARG A 274 -1.29 2.47 13.79
CA ARG A 274 -1.89 3.40 14.77
C ARG A 274 -0.86 3.97 15.73
N TYR A 275 -1.11 5.18 16.22
CA TYR A 275 -0.54 5.60 17.50
C TYR A 275 -1.45 5.09 18.63
N LEU A 276 -0.86 4.74 19.77
CA LEU A 276 -1.58 4.24 20.94
C LEU A 276 -1.26 5.11 22.15
N ASP A 277 -2.30 5.54 22.87
CA ASP A 277 -2.14 6.20 24.16
C ASP A 277 -3.41 6.06 25.01
N PRO A 278 -3.57 4.93 25.73
CA PRO A 278 -4.74 4.69 26.56
C PRO A 278 -4.83 5.64 27.77
N HIS A 279 -3.77 6.38 28.08
CA HIS A 279 -3.67 7.25 29.26
C HIS A 279 -3.64 8.75 28.91
N PHE A 280 -3.90 9.11 27.64
CA PHE A 280 -4.03 10.50 27.23
C PHE A 280 -5.20 11.17 27.95
N ASN A 281 -4.90 12.21 28.73
CA ASN A 281 -5.84 12.81 29.67
C ASN A 281 -5.98 14.32 29.47
N GLU A 282 -6.99 14.92 30.13
CA GLU A 282 -7.32 16.34 30.04
C GLU A 282 -6.14 17.27 30.37
N ARG A 283 -5.23 16.88 31.27
CA ARG A 283 -4.09 17.75 31.65
C ARG A 283 -3.15 18.01 30.48
N GLU A 284 -3.02 17.05 29.57
CA GLU A 284 -2.19 17.21 28.38
C GLU A 284 -2.90 17.94 27.25
N ARG A 285 -4.24 17.93 27.21
CA ARG A 285 -5.02 18.53 26.11
C ARG A 285 -4.73 20.03 25.91
N GLY A 286 -4.26 20.72 26.95
CA GLY A 286 -3.88 22.14 26.89
C GLY A 286 -2.67 22.43 26.02
N ALA A 287 -1.68 21.53 25.98
CA ALA A 287 -0.41 21.74 25.27
C ALA A 287 -0.09 20.64 24.23
N ARG A 288 -0.84 19.54 24.24
CA ARG A 288 -0.74 18.43 23.30
C ARG A 288 -2.11 18.07 22.79
N SER A 289 -2.20 17.62 21.54
CA SER A 289 -3.45 17.10 21.01
C SER A 289 -3.22 15.85 20.18
N PHE A 290 -4.10 14.88 20.37
CA PHE A 290 -4.04 13.58 19.74
C PHE A 290 -5.42 13.19 19.27
N ASP A 291 -5.62 13.09 17.95
CA ASP A 291 -6.91 12.71 17.37
C ASP A 291 -6.69 11.77 16.16
N GLN A 292 -7.32 10.60 16.21
CA GLN A 292 -7.33 9.62 15.13
C GLN A 292 -8.77 9.25 14.83
N ARG A 293 -9.19 9.45 13.59
CA ARG A 293 -10.58 9.27 13.17
C ARG A 293 -10.70 8.28 12.03
N TRP A 294 -11.73 7.46 12.06
CA TRP A 294 -12.13 6.59 10.96
C TRP A 294 -13.10 7.31 10.05
N PHE A 295 -12.70 7.50 8.80
CA PHE A 295 -13.52 8.09 7.75
C PHE A 295 -14.07 7.02 6.81
N ARG A 296 -15.25 7.28 6.23
CA ARG A 296 -15.84 6.41 5.21
C ARG A 296 -14.98 6.41 3.95
N GLY A 297 -14.90 5.25 3.30
CA GLY A 297 -14.08 5.03 2.12
C GLY A 297 -12.95 4.01 2.29
N VAL A 298 -12.31 3.68 1.17
CA VAL A 298 -11.05 2.91 1.11
C VAL A 298 -9.83 3.86 1.15
N HIS A 299 -8.61 3.32 1.01
CA HIS A 299 -7.36 4.06 1.17
C HIS A 299 -7.30 5.43 0.46
N SER A 300 -7.60 5.45 -0.84
CA SER A 300 -7.59 6.68 -1.66
C SER A 300 -8.86 7.52 -1.53
N ASP A 301 -9.95 6.99 -0.97
CA ASP A 301 -11.10 7.82 -0.57
C ASP A 301 -10.77 8.70 0.62
N VAL A 302 -9.78 8.32 1.44
CA VAL A 302 -9.28 9.13 2.56
C VAL A 302 -8.09 10.00 2.16
N GLY A 303 -7.21 9.51 1.30
CA GLY A 303 -5.99 10.24 0.91
C GLY A 303 -6.07 11.06 -0.37
N GLY A 304 -7.11 10.91 -1.19
CA GLY A 304 -7.20 11.48 -2.54
C GLY A 304 -6.62 10.55 -3.61
N SER A 305 -6.49 11.04 -4.86
CA SER A 305 -6.16 10.35 -6.13
C SER A 305 -7.34 9.91 -7.03
N TYR A 306 -8.57 9.87 -6.52
CA TYR A 306 -9.75 9.52 -7.33
C TYR A 306 -10.41 10.75 -7.98
N ALA A 307 -10.95 10.55 -9.18
CA ALA A 307 -11.78 11.56 -9.87
C ALA A 307 -13.00 11.97 -9.04
N ARG A 308 -13.69 11.00 -8.44
CA ARG A 308 -14.79 11.26 -7.50
C ARG A 308 -14.20 11.55 -6.12
N ALA A 309 -13.82 12.81 -5.91
CA ALA A 309 -13.08 13.24 -4.73
C ALA A 309 -13.94 13.56 -3.49
N GLY A 310 -15.27 13.42 -3.55
CA GLY A 310 -16.20 13.85 -2.48
C GLY A 310 -15.84 13.34 -1.09
N LEU A 311 -15.47 12.05 -0.95
CA LEU A 311 -15.01 11.48 0.33
C LEU A 311 -13.65 12.06 0.76
N SER A 312 -12.69 12.17 -0.16
CA SER A 312 -11.34 12.68 0.14
C SER A 312 -11.31 14.17 0.47
N ASN A 313 -12.27 14.94 -0.03
CA ASN A 313 -12.39 16.35 0.29
C ASN A 313 -12.86 16.57 1.73
N LEU A 314 -13.66 15.64 2.29
CA LEU A 314 -14.05 15.69 3.71
C LEU A 314 -12.84 15.54 4.63
N THR A 315 -11.97 14.56 4.33
CA THR A 315 -10.78 14.28 5.13
C THR A 315 -9.71 15.37 4.96
N LEU A 316 -9.61 15.97 3.77
CA LEU A 316 -8.75 17.13 3.51
C LEU A 316 -9.20 18.33 4.34
N ARG A 317 -10.50 18.66 4.29
CA ARG A 317 -11.08 19.77 5.05
C ARG A 317 -10.80 19.61 6.55
N TRP A 318 -11.09 18.44 7.11
CA TRP A 318 -10.78 18.16 8.51
C TRP A 318 -9.31 18.39 8.85
N MET A 319 -8.39 17.84 8.06
CA MET A 319 -6.95 18.01 8.30
C MET A 319 -6.51 19.48 8.21
N VAL A 320 -7.02 20.21 7.22
CA VAL A 320 -6.73 21.63 7.00
C VAL A 320 -7.25 22.47 8.16
N ASP A 321 -8.48 22.24 8.60
CA ASP A 321 -9.08 22.98 9.72
C ASP A 321 -8.30 22.73 11.03
N GLU A 322 -7.92 21.48 11.31
CA GLU A 322 -7.11 21.12 12.49
C GLU A 322 -5.70 21.74 12.44
N ALA A 323 -5.04 21.74 11.28
CA ALA A 323 -3.71 22.31 11.14
C ALA A 323 -3.74 23.85 11.15
N PHE A 324 -4.76 24.47 10.54
CA PHE A 324 -4.98 25.91 10.56
C PHE A 324 -5.20 26.40 11.99
N ALA A 325 -6.01 25.69 12.79
CA ALA A 325 -6.20 25.99 14.21
C ALA A 325 -4.90 25.90 15.04
N LYS A 326 -3.85 25.27 14.51
CA LYS A 326 -2.51 25.17 15.12
C LYS A 326 -1.47 26.08 14.46
N GLY A 327 -1.90 27.03 13.61
CA GLY A 327 -1.06 28.08 13.06
C GLY A 327 -0.45 27.78 11.69
N LEU A 328 -0.92 26.74 10.99
CA LEU A 328 -0.58 26.53 9.58
C LEU A 328 -1.16 27.67 8.72
N ARG A 329 -0.35 28.27 7.86
CA ARG A 329 -0.81 29.34 6.95
C ARG A 329 -1.29 28.72 5.65
N VAL A 330 -2.60 28.78 5.40
CA VAL A 330 -3.24 28.10 4.28
C VAL A 330 -4.46 28.89 3.81
N ASP A 331 -4.63 28.99 2.50
CA ASP A 331 -5.80 29.56 1.85
C ASP A 331 -6.94 28.52 1.81
N ARG A 332 -7.84 28.62 2.78
CA ARG A 332 -9.00 27.72 2.91
C ARG A 332 -10.08 27.95 1.86
N SER A 333 -10.03 29.03 1.08
CA SER A 333 -11.03 29.31 0.03
C SER A 333 -10.95 28.30 -1.13
N GLN A 334 -9.79 27.67 -1.31
CA GLN A 334 -9.55 26.64 -2.32
C GLN A 334 -10.11 25.25 -1.92
N LEU A 335 -10.65 25.09 -0.71
CA LEU A 335 -11.26 23.84 -0.27
C LEU A 335 -12.51 23.52 -1.09
N GLN A 336 -12.44 22.43 -1.83
CA GLN A 336 -13.59 21.88 -2.53
C GLN A 336 -14.58 21.25 -1.54
N PRO A 337 -15.89 21.31 -1.80
CA PRO A 337 -16.88 20.66 -0.96
C PRO A 337 -16.65 19.14 -0.95
N GLY A 338 -16.84 18.54 0.21
CA GLY A 338 -16.93 17.09 0.37
C GLY A 338 -18.37 16.62 0.41
N ASP A 339 -18.60 15.35 0.12
CA ASP A 339 -19.93 14.75 0.12
C ASP A 339 -19.87 13.35 0.78
N PRO A 340 -20.52 13.16 1.94
CA PRO A 340 -20.52 11.87 2.65
C PRO A 340 -21.31 10.78 1.92
N LEU A 341 -22.16 11.14 0.95
CA LEU A 341 -22.97 10.23 0.15
C LEU A 341 -22.27 9.79 -1.14
N THR A 342 -21.09 10.36 -1.45
CA THR A 342 -20.31 9.97 -2.61
C THR A 342 -20.07 8.45 -2.61
N PRO A 343 -20.40 7.74 -3.70
CA PRO A 343 -20.25 6.30 -3.75
C PRO A 343 -18.80 5.89 -3.54
N MET A 344 -18.59 5.02 -2.54
CA MET A 344 -17.28 4.50 -2.15
C MET A 344 -16.62 3.72 -3.29
N HIS A 345 -15.30 3.84 -3.41
CA HIS A 345 -14.52 2.99 -4.31
C HIS A 345 -14.20 1.66 -3.63
N ASP A 346 -13.99 0.60 -4.40
CA ASP A 346 -13.64 -0.72 -3.85
C ASP A 346 -12.44 -1.26 -4.63
N GLN A 347 -11.22 -1.04 -4.12
CA GLN A 347 -10.01 -1.50 -4.80
C GLN A 347 -9.87 -3.02 -4.81
N ALA A 348 -10.46 -3.72 -3.84
CA ALA A 348 -10.48 -5.18 -3.83
C ALA A 348 -11.47 -5.71 -4.87
N TYR A 349 -12.52 -4.95 -5.18
CA TYR A 349 -13.30 -5.16 -6.38
C TYR A 349 -12.48 -4.76 -7.61
N ASP A 350 -12.04 -3.52 -7.78
CA ASP A 350 -11.41 -3.04 -9.03
C ASP A 350 -10.12 -3.76 -9.46
N CYS A 351 -9.37 -4.32 -8.52
CA CYS A 351 -8.18 -5.11 -8.81
C CYS A 351 -8.27 -6.48 -8.09
N PRO A 352 -8.63 -7.56 -8.80
CA PRO A 352 -8.86 -8.87 -8.19
C PRO A 352 -7.60 -9.45 -7.54
N TYR A 353 -6.41 -9.07 -8.00
CA TYR A 353 -5.16 -9.61 -7.50
C TYR A 353 -4.95 -9.40 -5.99
N TRP A 354 -5.61 -8.41 -5.39
CA TRP A 354 -5.52 -8.17 -3.95
C TRP A 354 -6.01 -9.34 -3.09
N VAL A 355 -6.92 -10.18 -3.60
CA VAL A 355 -7.40 -11.37 -2.87
C VAL A 355 -6.27 -12.33 -2.55
N TRP A 356 -5.30 -12.48 -3.46
CA TRP A 356 -4.13 -13.33 -3.26
C TRP A 356 -3.22 -12.82 -2.15
N THR A 357 -3.12 -11.50 -2.01
CA THR A 357 -2.36 -10.88 -0.91
C THR A 357 -3.11 -10.95 0.41
N GLY A 358 -4.40 -11.29 0.39
CA GLY A 358 -5.30 -11.39 1.52
C GLY A 358 -6.21 -10.17 1.66
N LEU A 359 -7.49 -10.43 1.96
CA LEU A 359 -8.44 -9.39 2.35
C LEU A 359 -8.80 -9.55 3.83
N ASN A 360 -8.52 -8.52 4.62
CA ASN A 360 -8.87 -8.44 6.03
C ASN A 360 -9.51 -7.10 6.31
N ALA A 361 -10.57 -7.18 7.09
CA ALA A 361 -11.09 -6.03 7.78
C ALA A 361 -10.09 -5.41 8.73
N ARG A 362 -10.13 -4.08 8.84
CA ARG A 362 -9.29 -3.35 9.77
C ARG A 362 -9.81 -3.50 11.19
N ALA A 363 -8.90 -3.88 12.09
CA ALA A 363 -9.18 -3.99 13.51
C ALA A 363 -9.51 -2.61 14.09
N ARG A 364 -10.57 -2.56 14.92
CA ARG A 364 -11.01 -1.36 15.62
C ARG A 364 -11.06 -1.63 17.12
N LEU A 365 -10.78 -0.59 17.89
CA LEU A 365 -10.95 -0.60 19.35
C LEU A 365 -12.30 0.04 19.70
N PRO A 366 -12.94 -0.35 20.82
CA PRO A 366 -14.25 0.20 21.21
C PRO A 366 -14.28 1.73 21.38
N HIS A 367 -13.14 2.33 21.75
CA HIS A 367 -12.98 3.77 21.95
C HIS A 367 -12.51 4.52 20.67
N ASP A 368 -12.51 3.85 19.52
CA ASP A 368 -12.15 4.48 18.26
C ASP A 368 -13.19 5.51 17.83
N PHE A 369 -12.74 6.71 17.50
CA PHE A 369 -13.63 7.74 16.96
C PHE A 369 -13.94 7.48 15.49
N ILE A 370 -15.23 7.31 15.18
CA ILE A 370 -15.73 7.23 13.81
C ILE A 370 -16.29 8.58 13.45
N ASP A 371 -15.79 9.15 12.36
CA ASP A 371 -16.23 10.47 11.92
C ASP A 371 -17.74 10.45 11.55
N PRO A 372 -18.53 11.48 11.93
CA PRO A 372 -19.96 11.53 11.62
C PRO A 372 -20.28 11.40 10.13
N THR A 373 -19.37 11.84 9.26
CA THR A 373 -19.51 11.69 7.80
C THR A 373 -19.51 10.23 7.35
N ALA A 374 -19.15 9.29 8.23
CA ALA A 374 -19.19 7.87 7.96
C ALA A 374 -20.53 7.16 8.24
N ARG A 375 -21.61 7.92 8.55
CA ARG A 375 -22.95 7.39 8.93
C ARG A 375 -23.97 7.55 7.78
N PRO A 376 -25.02 6.70 7.67
CA PRO A 376 -25.56 5.80 8.69
C PRO A 376 -24.99 4.37 8.64
N VAL A 377 -24.76 3.84 9.84
CA VAL A 377 -24.03 2.61 10.17
C VAL A 377 -24.84 1.34 9.86
N ASP A 378 -26.10 1.45 9.45
CA ASP A 378 -27.02 0.29 9.35
C ASP A 378 -26.84 -0.57 8.09
N GLY A 379 -26.10 -0.08 7.09
CA GLY A 379 -25.67 -0.87 5.92
C GLY A 379 -24.16 -1.11 5.86
N ALA A 380 -23.42 -0.55 6.82
CA ALA A 380 -21.98 -0.69 6.92
C ALA A 380 -21.71 -2.09 7.45
N VAL A 381 -21.54 -3.07 6.55
CA VAL A 381 -21.17 -4.41 7.00
C VAL A 381 -19.95 -4.25 7.89
N PRO A 382 -20.02 -4.62 9.19
CA PRO A 382 -18.87 -4.57 10.06
C PRO A 382 -17.69 -5.16 9.30
N ALA A 383 -16.51 -4.58 9.48
CA ALA A 383 -15.32 -5.16 8.89
C ALA A 383 -15.22 -6.67 9.30
N SER A 384 -15.70 -7.03 10.49
CA SER A 384 -15.86 -8.43 10.94
C SER A 384 -16.94 -9.27 10.23
N ALA A 385 -17.85 -8.70 9.43
CA ALA A 385 -19.08 -9.32 8.95
C ALA A 385 -19.16 -9.54 7.42
N VAL A 386 -18.13 -9.17 6.65
CA VAL A 386 -17.88 -9.90 5.40
C VAL A 386 -16.53 -10.57 5.53
N PRO A 387 -16.49 -11.85 5.96
CA PRO A 387 -15.45 -12.72 5.45
C PRO A 387 -15.64 -12.69 3.92
N ARG A 388 -14.89 -11.83 3.21
CA ARG A 388 -14.71 -12.02 1.76
C ARG A 388 -13.89 -13.29 1.69
N THR A 389 -14.66 -14.36 1.56
CA THR A 389 -14.33 -15.72 1.94
C THR A 389 -12.89 -16.07 1.52
N GLN A 390 -12.10 -16.45 2.53
CA GLN A 390 -10.77 -17.03 2.41
C GLN A 390 -10.59 -18.23 1.44
N PRO A 391 -11.62 -18.97 0.96
CA PRO A 391 -11.48 -19.99 -0.07
C PRO A 391 -10.46 -19.65 -1.12
N TRP A 392 -10.48 -18.47 -1.74
CA TRP A 392 -9.53 -18.18 -2.82
C TRP A 392 -8.07 -18.20 -2.37
N ARG A 393 -7.72 -17.70 -1.17
CA ARG A 393 -6.33 -17.78 -0.67
C ARG A 393 -5.89 -19.22 -0.47
N TRP A 394 -6.74 -20.05 0.13
CA TRP A 394 -6.45 -21.47 0.35
C TRP A 394 -6.50 -22.27 -0.94
N ILE A 395 -7.46 -22.01 -1.82
CA ILE A 395 -7.62 -22.63 -3.13
C ILE A 395 -6.42 -22.30 -4.00
N GLY A 396 -5.91 -21.06 -4.03
CA GLY A 396 -4.68 -20.76 -4.77
C GLY A 396 -3.48 -21.53 -4.26
N VAL A 397 -3.30 -21.60 -2.94
CA VAL A 397 -2.18 -22.34 -2.34
C VAL A 397 -2.32 -23.85 -2.57
N VAL A 398 -3.51 -24.41 -2.37
CA VAL A 398 -3.80 -25.85 -2.57
C VAL A 398 -3.70 -26.22 -4.05
N LEU A 399 -4.28 -25.41 -4.95
CA LEU A 399 -4.21 -25.63 -6.39
C LEU A 399 -2.76 -25.46 -6.89
N ALA A 400 -1.98 -24.54 -6.32
CA ALA A 400 -0.55 -24.42 -6.59
C ALA A 400 0.22 -25.69 -6.21
N LEU A 401 -0.02 -26.19 -5.00
CA LEU A 401 0.61 -27.40 -4.49
C LEU A 401 0.21 -28.62 -5.32
N ILE A 402 -1.08 -28.77 -5.65
CA ILE A 402 -1.58 -29.83 -6.54
C ILE A 402 -0.92 -29.71 -7.92
N THR A 403 -0.84 -28.51 -8.49
CA THR A 403 -0.18 -28.27 -9.78
C THR A 403 1.30 -28.64 -9.70
N ALA A 404 2.02 -28.27 -8.64
CA ALA A 404 3.42 -28.59 -8.46
C ALA A 404 3.66 -30.09 -8.27
N VAL A 405 2.79 -30.78 -7.52
CA VAL A 405 2.84 -32.23 -7.32
C VAL A 405 2.56 -32.95 -8.63
N LEU A 406 1.51 -32.57 -9.35
CA LEU A 406 1.17 -33.19 -10.63
C LEU A 406 2.19 -32.85 -11.72
N PHE A 407 2.81 -31.67 -11.67
CA PHE A 407 3.95 -31.32 -12.52
C PHE A 407 5.16 -32.22 -12.22
N ALA A 408 5.47 -32.44 -10.94
CA ALA A 408 6.56 -33.34 -10.55
C ALA A 408 6.30 -34.79 -10.97
N ILE A 409 5.06 -35.28 -10.82
CA ILE A 409 4.62 -36.60 -11.29
C ILE A 409 4.69 -36.68 -12.82
N THR A 410 4.19 -35.66 -13.52
CA THR A 410 4.23 -35.62 -14.98
C THR A 410 5.65 -35.57 -15.51
N TYR A 411 6.50 -34.74 -14.91
CA TYR A 411 7.91 -34.64 -15.24
C TYR A 411 8.62 -35.98 -15.00
N SER A 412 8.33 -36.67 -13.89
CA SER A 412 8.92 -37.99 -13.61
C SER A 412 8.40 -39.09 -14.54
N MET A 413 7.12 -39.09 -14.90
CA MET A 413 6.55 -40.06 -15.84
C MET A 413 6.95 -39.79 -17.29
N GLY A 414 7.13 -38.52 -17.69
CA GLY A 414 7.69 -38.13 -18.98
C GLY A 414 9.17 -38.50 -19.14
N LEU A 415 9.88 -38.81 -18.05
CA LEU A 415 11.20 -39.46 -18.11
C LEU A 415 11.09 -40.97 -18.39
N GLN A 416 9.94 -41.59 -18.13
CA GLN A 416 9.71 -43.04 -18.22
C GLN A 416 8.86 -43.47 -19.44
N ALA A 417 8.12 -42.55 -20.08
CA ALA A 417 7.23 -42.85 -21.19
C ALA A 417 7.99 -42.99 -22.53
N CYS A 418 8.48 -44.20 -22.80
CA CYS A 418 8.86 -44.67 -24.14
C CYS A 418 8.21 -46.03 -24.37
N ASP A 419 6.89 -46.05 -24.62
CA ASP A 419 6.25 -47.19 -25.29
C ASP A 419 4.88 -46.75 -25.83
N LEU A 420 4.85 -46.31 -27.09
CA LEU A 420 3.63 -45.82 -27.75
C LEU A 420 3.40 -46.47 -29.11
N ASP A 421 3.87 -47.71 -29.27
CA ASP A 421 3.63 -48.52 -30.48
C ASP A 421 2.23 -49.18 -30.49
N ALA A 422 1.40 -48.97 -29.45
CA ALA A 422 0.12 -49.68 -29.27
C ALA A 422 -1.15 -48.83 -29.46
N ALA A 423 -1.05 -47.55 -29.85
CA ALA A 423 -2.24 -46.71 -30.03
C ALA A 423 -3.01 -47.06 -31.33
N PRO A 424 -4.35 -47.27 -31.29
CA PRO A 424 -5.13 -47.54 -32.49
C PRO A 424 -5.07 -46.39 -33.51
N GLY A 425 -4.93 -46.72 -34.80
CA GLY A 425 -4.69 -45.73 -35.87
C GLY A 425 -5.76 -44.63 -36.03
N TRP A 426 -6.99 -44.82 -35.55
CA TRP A 426 -8.01 -43.77 -35.55
C TRP A 426 -7.75 -42.69 -34.50
N VAL A 427 -7.05 -43.02 -33.41
CA VAL A 427 -6.68 -42.08 -32.35
C VAL A 427 -5.50 -41.21 -32.78
N GLN A 428 -4.62 -41.74 -33.64
CA GLN A 428 -3.57 -40.97 -34.31
C GLN A 428 -4.15 -39.94 -35.32
N GLY A 429 -5.40 -40.13 -35.76
CA GLY A 429 -6.10 -39.25 -36.70
C GLY A 429 -7.07 -38.25 -36.05
N LEU A 430 -7.25 -38.28 -34.73
CA LEU A 430 -8.10 -37.31 -34.04
C LEU A 430 -7.34 -35.99 -33.83
N PRO A 431 -7.88 -34.84 -34.27
CA PRO A 431 -7.36 -33.55 -33.85
C PRO A 431 -7.59 -33.43 -32.35
N SER A 432 -6.54 -33.60 -31.55
CA SER A 432 -6.62 -33.26 -30.14
C SER A 432 -6.97 -31.78 -30.02
N GLY A 433 -7.64 -31.36 -28.94
CA GLY A 433 -7.88 -29.93 -28.67
C GLY A 433 -6.58 -29.10 -28.72
N PHE A 434 -5.44 -29.78 -28.51
CA PHE A 434 -4.09 -29.29 -28.72
C PHE A 434 -3.76 -28.95 -30.19
N GLN A 435 -4.18 -29.76 -31.18
CA GLN A 435 -3.96 -29.47 -32.60
C GLN A 435 -4.72 -28.23 -33.08
N LEU A 436 -5.86 -27.91 -32.45
CA LEU A 436 -6.63 -26.70 -32.74
C LEU A 436 -6.00 -25.43 -32.14
N SER A 437 -5.23 -25.53 -31.06
CA SER A 437 -4.45 -24.41 -30.50
C SER A 437 -3.03 -24.31 -31.06
N ALA A 438 -2.53 -25.39 -31.67
CA ALA A 438 -1.15 -25.52 -32.17
C ALA A 438 -0.87 -24.89 -33.54
N HIS A 439 -1.75 -24.05 -34.11
CA HIS A 439 -1.40 -23.27 -35.31
C HIS A 439 -0.17 -22.35 -35.13
N TRP A 440 0.29 -22.14 -33.89
CA TRP A 440 1.52 -21.41 -33.55
C TRP A 440 2.76 -22.30 -33.34
N HIS A 441 2.62 -23.63 -33.42
CA HIS A 441 3.70 -24.60 -33.17
C HIS A 441 3.80 -25.59 -34.33
N ALA A 442 4.50 -25.15 -35.38
CA ALA A 442 4.72 -25.86 -36.64
C ALA A 442 5.32 -27.28 -36.48
N ASP A 443 4.87 -28.16 -37.40
CA ASP A 443 5.43 -29.44 -37.83
C ASP A 443 5.95 -30.40 -36.77
N TRP A 444 5.06 -31.28 -36.32
CA TRP A 444 5.39 -32.42 -35.47
C TRP A 444 5.68 -33.64 -36.35
N GLY A 445 6.91 -33.74 -36.83
CA GLY A 445 7.44 -34.98 -37.41
C GLY A 445 7.75 -36.00 -36.30
N VAL A 446 6.73 -36.70 -35.82
CA VAL A 446 6.86 -37.69 -34.73
C VAL A 446 7.30 -39.04 -35.30
N LEU A 447 8.61 -39.19 -35.50
CA LEU A 447 9.29 -40.47 -35.61
C LEU A 447 10.47 -40.44 -34.65
N CYS A 448 10.22 -40.73 -33.37
CA CYS A 448 11.20 -40.97 -32.29
C CYS A 448 12.52 -40.18 -32.34
N GLY A 449 12.46 -38.90 -32.73
CA GLY A 449 13.61 -38.02 -32.91
C GLY A 449 13.35 -36.67 -32.25
N GLY A 450 14.10 -36.37 -31.19
CA GLY A 450 14.00 -35.11 -30.45
C GLY A 450 13.07 -35.18 -29.23
N THR A 451 13.41 -36.01 -28.24
CA THR A 451 12.76 -36.08 -26.92
C THR A 451 12.64 -34.72 -26.22
N ASP A 452 13.49 -33.76 -26.60
CA ASP A 452 13.41 -32.37 -26.14
C ASP A 452 12.14 -31.63 -26.58
N THR A 453 11.53 -31.98 -27.72
CA THR A 453 10.42 -31.20 -28.28
C THR A 453 9.09 -31.53 -27.58
N VAL A 454 8.81 -32.82 -27.36
CA VAL A 454 7.64 -33.29 -26.60
C VAL A 454 7.76 -32.89 -25.12
N ARG A 455 8.94 -33.05 -24.51
CA ARG A 455 9.19 -32.59 -23.13
C ARG A 455 9.02 -31.08 -22.99
N ARG A 456 9.50 -30.29 -23.96
CA ARG A 456 9.28 -28.84 -23.96
C ARG A 456 7.81 -28.48 -24.13
N ALA A 457 7.06 -29.17 -24.99
CA ALA A 457 5.64 -28.91 -25.18
C ALA A 457 4.82 -29.23 -23.92
N ILE A 458 5.07 -30.39 -23.29
CA ILE A 458 4.48 -30.74 -21.99
C ILE A 458 4.88 -29.69 -20.96
N ALA A 459 6.17 -29.34 -20.85
CA ALA A 459 6.62 -28.32 -19.90
C ALA A 459 5.96 -26.94 -20.14
N TRP A 460 5.74 -26.54 -21.39
CA TRP A 460 5.04 -25.31 -21.76
C TRP A 460 3.55 -25.39 -21.43
N ASP A 461 2.89 -26.51 -21.69
CA ASP A 461 1.48 -26.69 -21.37
C ASP A 461 1.25 -26.72 -19.86
N TRP A 462 2.17 -27.32 -19.10
CA TRP A 462 2.20 -27.26 -17.64
C TRP A 462 2.53 -25.88 -17.09
N ALA A 463 3.46 -25.15 -17.71
CA ALA A 463 3.74 -23.76 -17.35
C ALA A 463 2.53 -22.87 -17.64
N LEU A 464 1.80 -23.15 -18.73
CA LEU A 464 0.57 -22.49 -19.12
C LEU A 464 -0.55 -22.81 -18.12
N LEU A 465 -0.77 -24.08 -17.78
CA LEU A 465 -1.68 -24.54 -16.72
C LEU A 465 -1.36 -23.86 -15.38
N ALA A 466 -0.09 -23.86 -14.97
CA ALA A 466 0.37 -23.18 -13.77
C ALA A 466 0.10 -21.66 -13.85
N SER A 467 0.32 -21.02 -14.99
CA SER A 467 0.01 -19.60 -15.17
C SER A 467 -1.51 -19.33 -15.09
N TYR A 468 -2.35 -20.21 -15.63
CA TYR A 468 -3.80 -20.10 -15.55
C TYR A 468 -4.32 -20.33 -14.13
N THR A 469 -3.87 -21.39 -13.46
CA THR A 469 -4.31 -21.75 -12.11
C THR A 469 -3.82 -20.78 -11.04
N LEU A 470 -2.59 -20.31 -11.15
CA LEU A 470 -1.94 -19.47 -10.14
C LEU A 470 -2.24 -17.98 -10.35
N TRP A 471 -2.29 -17.52 -11.60
CA TRP A 471 -2.28 -16.09 -11.90
C TRP A 471 -3.53 -15.58 -12.61
N LEU A 472 -4.20 -16.37 -13.45
CA LEU A 472 -5.30 -15.87 -14.30
C LEU A 472 -6.70 -16.34 -13.88
N ALA A 473 -6.84 -17.45 -13.16
CA ALA A 473 -8.15 -18.03 -12.88
C ALA A 473 -9.05 -17.06 -12.11
N TYR A 474 -8.52 -16.42 -11.07
CA TYR A 474 -9.26 -15.44 -10.28
C TYR A 474 -9.50 -14.11 -11.01
N PRO A 475 -8.49 -13.47 -11.66
CA PRO A 475 -8.73 -12.27 -12.46
C PRO A 475 -9.70 -12.45 -13.62
N VAL A 476 -9.67 -13.60 -14.30
CA VAL A 476 -10.59 -13.90 -15.40
C VAL A 476 -11.99 -14.16 -14.87
N ALA A 477 -12.14 -14.99 -13.82
CA ALA A 477 -13.41 -15.16 -13.11
C ALA A 477 -14.00 -13.83 -12.62
N TRP A 478 -13.15 -12.94 -12.12
CA TRP A 478 -13.52 -11.61 -11.69
C TRP A 478 -13.93 -10.70 -12.85
N ALA A 479 -13.16 -10.67 -13.94
CA ALA A 479 -13.46 -9.89 -15.13
C ALA A 479 -14.80 -10.32 -15.73
N LEU A 480 -15.04 -11.63 -15.80
CA LEU A 480 -16.33 -12.21 -16.18
C LEU A 480 -17.44 -11.75 -15.25
N ARG A 481 -17.26 -11.83 -13.93
CA ARG A 481 -18.25 -11.34 -12.96
C ARG A 481 -18.56 -9.84 -13.15
N ARG A 482 -17.57 -9.01 -13.48
CA ARG A 482 -17.74 -7.56 -13.74
C ARG A 482 -18.50 -7.30 -15.03
N MET A 483 -18.20 -8.05 -16.10
CA MET A 483 -18.93 -7.95 -17.37
C MET A 483 -20.38 -8.43 -17.22
N VAL A 484 -20.57 -9.54 -16.50
CA VAL A 484 -21.87 -10.14 -16.21
C VAL A 484 -22.77 -9.26 -15.32
N ALA A 485 -22.23 -8.74 -14.22
CA ALA A 485 -23.02 -7.93 -13.27
C ALA A 485 -23.56 -6.65 -13.91
N ARG A 486 -22.92 -6.18 -14.99
CA ARG A 486 -23.37 -5.05 -15.80
C ARG A 486 -24.35 -5.46 -16.90
N ALA A 487 -24.35 -6.73 -17.31
CA ALA A 487 -25.08 -7.20 -18.48
C ALA A 487 -26.44 -7.85 -18.15
N VAL A 488 -26.64 -8.38 -16.94
CA VAL A 488 -27.84 -9.16 -16.60
C VAL A 488 -28.59 -8.55 -15.39
N PRO A 489 -29.80 -8.00 -15.60
CA PRO A 489 -30.64 -7.50 -14.51
C PRO A 489 -31.04 -8.61 -13.52
N PRO A 490 -31.33 -8.27 -12.25
CA PRO A 490 -31.90 -9.22 -11.29
C PRO A 490 -33.18 -9.87 -11.85
N GLY A 491 -33.30 -11.20 -11.76
CA GLY A 491 -34.53 -11.94 -12.10
C GLY A 491 -34.52 -12.77 -13.40
N TRP A 492 -33.47 -12.71 -14.22
CA TRP A 492 -33.38 -13.53 -15.43
C TRP A 492 -33.11 -15.02 -15.15
N ALA A 493 -33.78 -15.92 -15.88
CA ALA A 493 -33.70 -17.38 -15.72
C ALA A 493 -32.27 -17.94 -15.84
N LEU A 494 -31.44 -17.36 -16.72
CA LEU A 494 -30.04 -17.74 -16.89
C LEU A 494 -29.06 -16.95 -16.00
N GLY A 495 -29.55 -16.01 -15.19
CA GLY A 495 -28.71 -15.18 -14.30
C GLY A 495 -27.88 -16.00 -13.31
N TRP A 496 -28.29 -17.22 -13.00
CA TRP A 496 -27.49 -18.16 -12.22
C TRP A 496 -26.21 -18.60 -12.95
N LEU A 497 -26.31 -19.01 -14.22
CA LEU A 497 -25.16 -19.47 -15.01
C LEU A 497 -24.09 -18.38 -15.12
N TYR A 498 -24.54 -17.15 -15.39
CA TYR A 498 -23.69 -15.97 -15.46
C TYR A 498 -22.99 -15.64 -14.12
N ARG A 499 -23.72 -15.71 -13.00
CA ARG A 499 -23.14 -15.51 -11.65
C ARG A 499 -22.11 -16.58 -11.27
N HIS A 500 -22.25 -17.77 -11.85
CA HIS A 500 -21.42 -18.94 -11.57
C HIS A 500 -20.41 -19.26 -12.69
N ALA A 501 -20.31 -18.40 -13.73
CA ALA A 501 -19.39 -18.60 -14.86
C ALA A 501 -17.91 -18.66 -14.43
N HIS A 502 -17.57 -18.17 -13.24
CA HIS A 502 -16.26 -18.35 -12.63
C HIS A 502 -15.89 -19.84 -12.39
N TRP A 503 -16.87 -20.72 -12.17
CA TRP A 503 -16.64 -22.16 -12.06
C TRP A 503 -16.23 -22.81 -13.39
N ALA A 504 -16.59 -22.21 -14.53
CA ALA A 504 -16.15 -22.70 -15.84
C ALA A 504 -14.62 -22.65 -15.97
N MET A 505 -13.96 -21.69 -15.30
CA MET A 505 -12.49 -21.63 -15.25
C MET A 505 -11.88 -22.78 -14.43
N MET A 506 -12.50 -23.14 -13.29
CA MET A 506 -12.05 -24.29 -12.50
C MET A 506 -12.27 -25.60 -13.26
N ALA A 507 -13.39 -25.74 -13.96
CA ALA A 507 -13.67 -26.89 -14.81
C ALA A 507 -12.72 -26.97 -16.01
N LEU A 508 -12.36 -25.83 -16.62
CA LEU A 508 -11.36 -25.75 -17.68
C LEU A 508 -10.00 -26.27 -17.18
N VAL A 509 -9.54 -25.78 -16.03
CA VAL A 509 -8.31 -26.25 -15.36
C VAL A 509 -8.37 -27.76 -15.09
N ALA A 510 -9.44 -28.24 -14.46
CA ALA A 510 -9.58 -29.65 -14.12
C ALA A 510 -9.62 -30.55 -15.36
N SER A 511 -10.26 -30.09 -16.43
CA SER A 511 -10.28 -30.79 -17.71
C SER A 511 -8.90 -30.85 -18.37
N ASP A 512 -8.11 -29.76 -18.26
CA ASP A 512 -6.77 -29.68 -18.81
C ASP A 512 -5.78 -30.58 -18.05
N PHE A 513 -5.95 -30.69 -16.74
CA PHE A 513 -5.28 -31.69 -15.91
C PHE A 513 -5.62 -33.12 -16.32
N ALA A 514 -6.90 -33.42 -16.53
CA ALA A 514 -7.35 -34.76 -16.90
C ALA A 514 -6.82 -35.17 -18.29
N GLU A 515 -6.82 -34.24 -19.25
CA GLU A 515 -6.25 -34.42 -20.59
C GLU A 515 -4.74 -34.68 -20.53
N ASN A 516 -3.98 -33.85 -19.81
CA ASN A 516 -2.53 -34.03 -19.66
C ASN A 516 -2.18 -35.34 -18.94
N PHE A 517 -2.93 -35.69 -17.89
CA PHE A 517 -2.74 -36.94 -17.17
C PHE A 517 -3.03 -38.17 -18.05
N ALA A 518 -4.14 -38.16 -18.80
CA ALA A 518 -4.50 -39.24 -19.71
C ALA A 518 -3.47 -39.42 -20.83
N THR A 519 -2.91 -38.31 -21.34
CA THR A 519 -1.89 -38.33 -22.40
C THR A 519 -0.59 -39.01 -21.95
N LEU A 520 -0.23 -38.92 -20.67
CA LEU A 520 0.94 -39.61 -20.10
C LEU A 520 0.67 -41.10 -19.82
N HIS A 521 -0.60 -41.50 -19.77
CA HIS A 521 -1.04 -42.85 -19.44
C HIS A 521 -1.73 -43.53 -20.63
N MET A 522 -1.28 -43.25 -21.86
CA MET A 522 -1.81 -43.85 -23.09
C MET A 522 -1.69 -45.38 -23.15
N HIS A 523 -0.96 -46.01 -22.22
CA HIS A 523 -0.92 -47.46 -22.06
C HIS A 523 -2.17 -48.03 -21.34
N HIS A 524 -2.97 -47.19 -20.66
CA HIS A 524 -4.11 -47.64 -19.86
C HIS A 524 -5.41 -47.71 -20.69
N PRO A 525 -6.20 -48.80 -20.68
CA PRO A 525 -7.29 -49.04 -21.64
C PRO A 525 -8.38 -47.96 -21.68
N TYR A 526 -8.55 -47.18 -20.61
CA TYR A 526 -9.56 -46.12 -20.52
C TYR A 526 -9.04 -44.72 -20.87
N TRP A 527 -7.76 -44.56 -21.23
CA TRP A 527 -7.17 -43.26 -21.58
C TRP A 527 -7.95 -42.50 -22.67
N PRO A 528 -8.49 -43.12 -23.75
CA PRO A 528 -9.18 -42.38 -24.81
C PRO A 528 -10.51 -41.81 -24.31
N THR A 529 -11.20 -42.55 -23.44
CA THR A 529 -12.46 -42.12 -22.83
C THR A 529 -12.24 -40.92 -21.91
N VAL A 530 -11.20 -40.97 -21.06
CA VAL A 530 -10.85 -39.86 -20.17
C VAL A 530 -10.46 -38.62 -20.98
N LEU A 531 -9.63 -38.78 -22.02
CA LEU A 531 -9.24 -37.69 -22.91
C LEU A 531 -10.46 -37.05 -23.60
N THR A 532 -11.34 -37.87 -24.16
CA THR A 532 -12.55 -37.39 -24.86
C THR A 532 -13.48 -36.62 -23.93
N LEU A 533 -13.71 -37.13 -22.72
CA LEU A 533 -14.55 -36.45 -21.72
C LEU A 533 -13.91 -35.13 -21.25
N ALA A 534 -12.59 -35.13 -21.04
CA ALA A 534 -11.84 -33.94 -20.65
C ALA A 534 -11.90 -32.86 -21.74
N SER A 535 -11.58 -33.19 -22.99
CA SER A 535 -11.65 -32.24 -24.10
C SER A 535 -13.08 -31.75 -24.35
N GLY A 536 -14.09 -32.61 -24.20
CA GLY A 536 -15.51 -32.21 -24.27
C GLY A 536 -15.91 -31.21 -23.18
N ALA A 537 -15.50 -31.45 -21.94
CA ALA A 537 -15.72 -30.53 -20.83
C ALA A 537 -15.03 -29.17 -21.06
N LYS A 538 -13.80 -29.19 -21.59
CA LYS A 538 -13.03 -27.99 -21.95
C LYS A 538 -13.76 -27.16 -23.01
N ALA A 539 -14.20 -27.79 -24.10
CA ALA A 539 -14.94 -27.13 -25.17
C ALA A 539 -16.24 -26.49 -24.67
N LEU A 540 -17.00 -27.20 -23.83
CA LEU A 540 -18.22 -26.67 -23.23
C LEU A 540 -17.92 -25.44 -22.34
N CYS A 541 -16.86 -25.49 -21.53
CA CYS A 541 -16.46 -24.37 -20.69
C CYS A 541 -16.07 -23.15 -21.53
N LEU A 542 -15.29 -23.35 -22.61
CA LEU A 542 -14.90 -22.27 -23.52
C LEU A 542 -16.11 -21.65 -24.22
N LEU A 543 -17.10 -22.46 -24.64
CA LEU A 543 -18.34 -21.96 -25.24
C LEU A 543 -19.16 -21.12 -24.26
N VAL A 544 -19.29 -21.58 -23.01
CA VAL A 544 -19.96 -20.81 -21.95
C VAL A 544 -19.24 -19.49 -21.71
N LEU A 545 -17.91 -19.50 -21.62
CA LEU A 545 -17.11 -18.28 -21.44
C LEU A 545 -17.24 -17.31 -22.61
N ALA A 546 -17.15 -17.80 -23.86
CA ALA A 546 -17.30 -17.00 -25.06
C ALA A 546 -18.70 -16.35 -25.13
N TRP A 547 -19.74 -17.11 -24.80
CA TRP A 547 -21.11 -16.60 -24.75
C TRP A 547 -21.28 -15.52 -23.68
N VAL A 548 -20.73 -15.73 -22.48
CA VAL A 548 -20.74 -14.73 -21.40
C VAL A 548 -20.05 -13.44 -21.82
N MET A 549 -18.90 -13.53 -22.49
CA MET A 549 -18.16 -12.38 -22.99
C MET A 549 -18.92 -11.63 -24.09
N ALA A 550 -19.53 -12.34 -25.04
CA ALA A 550 -20.33 -11.75 -26.11
C ALA A 550 -21.59 -11.04 -25.58
N ALA A 551 -22.29 -11.64 -24.61
CA ALA A 551 -23.44 -11.01 -23.95
C ALA A 551 -23.01 -9.74 -23.19
N GLY A 552 -21.86 -9.77 -22.52
CA GLY A 552 -21.31 -8.61 -21.82
C GLY A 552 -20.94 -7.44 -22.72
N THR A 553 -20.35 -7.69 -23.90
CA THR A 553 -19.99 -6.64 -24.85
C THR A 553 -21.21 -6.01 -25.52
N LEU A 554 -22.25 -6.80 -25.78
CA LEU A 554 -23.53 -6.31 -26.31
C LEU A 554 -24.25 -5.40 -25.30
N ALA A 555 -24.32 -5.79 -24.02
CA ALA A 555 -24.93 -4.96 -22.98
C ALA A 555 -24.19 -3.62 -22.76
N GLY A 556 -22.87 -3.59 -23.00
CA GLY A 556 -22.06 -2.37 -22.95
C GLY A 556 -22.37 -1.36 -24.06
N ARG A 557 -22.98 -1.79 -25.18
CA ARG A 557 -23.41 -0.90 -26.27
C ARG A 557 -24.76 -0.23 -26.00
N ASP A 558 -25.64 -0.89 -25.25
CA ASP A 558 -26.96 -0.36 -24.92
C ASP A 558 -26.99 0.51 -23.66
N GLY A 559 -25.95 0.45 -22.82
CA GLY A 559 -25.79 1.27 -21.61
C GLY A 559 -25.52 2.77 -21.83
N GLY A 560 -25.52 3.24 -23.09
CA GLY A 560 -25.33 4.65 -23.48
C GLY A 560 -26.60 5.49 -23.57
N ARG A 561 -27.79 4.95 -23.27
CA ARG A 561 -29.02 5.74 -23.18
C ARG A 561 -29.73 5.43 -21.87
N ALA A 562 -29.24 6.05 -20.79
CA ALA A 562 -30.16 6.45 -19.74
C ALA A 562 -31.23 7.33 -20.40
N ARG A 563 -32.45 6.81 -20.57
CA ARG A 563 -33.59 7.67 -20.87
C ARG A 563 -33.62 8.73 -19.76
N PRO A 564 -33.64 10.04 -20.09
CA PRO A 564 -33.83 11.04 -19.06
C PRO A 564 -35.13 10.70 -18.34
N ALA A 565 -35.06 10.61 -17.01
CA ALA A 565 -36.24 10.50 -16.18
C ALA A 565 -37.17 11.65 -16.58
N SER A 566 -38.36 11.31 -17.06
CA SER A 566 -39.40 12.26 -17.39
C SER A 566 -39.66 13.16 -16.17
N PRO A 567 -39.55 14.50 -16.30
CA PRO A 567 -39.88 15.42 -15.22
C PRO A 567 -41.40 15.46 -15.10
N GLY A 568 -41.96 14.74 -14.14
CA GLY A 568 -43.41 14.67 -13.99
C GLY A 568 -43.88 13.78 -12.85
N ALA A 569 -43.60 14.18 -11.61
CA ALA A 569 -44.40 13.82 -10.45
C ALA A 569 -44.15 14.84 -9.33
N GLN A 570 -44.56 16.09 -9.54
CA GLN A 570 -45.14 16.85 -8.43
C GLN A 570 -46.56 16.32 -8.26
N VAL A 571 -46.88 15.68 -7.13
CA VAL A 571 -48.22 15.73 -6.51
C VAL A 571 -48.07 15.46 -5.01
N HIS A 572 -48.38 16.50 -4.23
CA HIS A 572 -48.77 16.61 -2.81
C HIS A 572 -47.95 15.98 -1.67
#